data_AF-A0A8J7Z4E9-F1
#
_entry.id   AF-A0A8J7Z4E9-F1
#
_cell.length_a   1.000
_cell.length_b   1.000
_cell.length_c   1.000
_cell.angle_alpha   90.00
_cell.angle_beta   90.00
_cell.angle_gamma   90.00
#
_symmetry.space_group_name_H-M   'P 1'
#
loop_
_entity.id
_entity.type
_entity.pdbx_description
1 polymer ?
#
loop_
_entity_poly.entity_id
_entity_poly.type
_entity_poly.pdbx_seq_one_letter_code
_entity_poly.pdbx_strand_id
1 'polypeptide(L)'
;MQEQMLGLFKKLVVSERTVAFILGIVFLFVGIAGFIPAFMQLPSSAPVTDVVVPRLISPQGYGHVFGIFPTNFLHNAVHIVVGLIGIAAATSFSGSLVYNQGFAVMYVAIALLGLIPATNTTFGLMPIYGNNVWFNALAAIVAAYFGFVKPAKLVNAQPTT
;
A
#
# COMPACT_ATOMS: atom_id res chain seq x y z
N MET A 1 22.31 -18.19 -24.89
CA MET A 1 21.08 -17.36 -24.98
C MET A 1 19.94 -17.92 -24.11
N GLN A 2 19.55 -19.19 -24.28
CA GLN A 2 18.42 -19.80 -23.54
C GLN A 2 18.62 -19.86 -22.02
N GLU A 3 19.82 -20.23 -21.54
CA GLU A 3 20.10 -20.26 -20.09
C GLU A 3 20.06 -18.87 -19.45
N GLN A 4 20.56 -17.85 -20.16
CA GLN A 4 20.49 -16.46 -19.71
C GLN A 4 19.04 -16.01 -19.57
N MET A 5 18.19 -16.34 -20.54
CA MET A 5 16.77 -16.02 -20.50
C MET A 5 16.03 -16.74 -19.37
N LEU A 6 16.35 -18.02 -19.14
CA LEU A 6 15.80 -18.77 -18.01
C LEU A 6 16.22 -18.17 -16.66
N GLY A 7 17.47 -17.71 -16.55
CA GLY A 7 17.98 -17.04 -15.35
C GLY A 7 17.28 -15.71 -15.07
N LEU A 8 17.07 -14.89 -16.10
CA LEU A 8 16.28 -13.66 -16.02
C LEU A 8 14.82 -13.95 -15.63
N PHE A 9 14.26 -14.99 -16.25
CA PHE A 9 13.07 -15.76 -15.86
C PHE A 9 12.85 -15.83 -14.36
N LYS A 10 13.70 -16.66 -13.76
CA LYS A 10 13.67 -16.99 -12.34
C LYS A 10 13.85 -15.74 -11.46
N LYS A 11 14.74 -14.82 -11.85
CA LYS A 11 14.96 -13.56 -11.11
C LYS A 11 13.73 -12.65 -11.10
N LEU A 12 12.94 -12.63 -12.18
CA LEU A 12 11.67 -11.91 -12.22
C LEU A 12 10.67 -12.55 -11.26
N VAL A 13 10.47 -13.86 -11.37
CA VAL A 13 9.52 -14.60 -10.52
C VAL A 13 9.82 -14.40 -9.05
N VAL A 14 11.10 -14.52 -8.66
CA VAL A 14 11.51 -14.31 -7.26
C VAL A 14 11.25 -12.87 -6.82
N SER A 15 11.56 -11.86 -7.65
CA SER A 15 11.34 -10.47 -7.27
C SER A 15 9.88 -10.08 -7.16
N GLU A 16 9.02 -10.52 -8.08
CA GLU A 16 7.58 -10.20 -8.03
C GLU A 16 6.97 -10.70 -6.71
N ARG A 17 7.25 -11.97 -6.40
CA ARG A 17 6.79 -12.62 -5.17
C ARG A 17 7.35 -11.94 -3.92
N THR A 18 8.63 -11.57 -3.94
CA THR A 18 9.28 -10.87 -2.82
C THR A 18 8.63 -9.51 -2.56
N VAL A 19 8.37 -8.73 -3.61
CA VAL A 19 7.75 -7.40 -3.47
C VAL A 19 6.32 -7.50 -2.99
N ALA A 20 5.51 -8.40 -3.57
CA ALA A 20 4.15 -8.63 -3.10
C ALA A 20 4.11 -9.06 -1.63
N PHE A 21 5.04 -9.92 -1.21
CA PHE A 21 5.16 -10.35 0.18
C PHE A 21 5.56 -9.20 1.11
N ILE A 22 6.58 -8.41 0.74
CA ILE A 22 7.04 -7.27 1.55
C ILE A 22 5.92 -6.24 1.72
N LEU A 23 5.28 -5.83 0.63
CA LEU A 23 4.13 -4.91 0.69
C LEU A 23 3.02 -5.51 1.54
N GLY A 24 2.71 -6.80 1.35
CA GLY A 24 1.72 -7.51 2.16
C GLY A 24 2.02 -7.45 3.66
N ILE A 25 3.25 -7.76 4.07
CA ILE A 25 3.68 -7.73 5.47
C ILE A 25 3.64 -6.30 6.04
N VAL A 26 4.13 -5.32 5.29
CA VAL A 26 4.14 -3.91 5.73
C VAL A 26 2.72 -3.41 5.99
N PHE A 27 1.79 -3.65 5.05
CA PHE A 27 0.40 -3.22 5.19
C PHE A 27 -0.34 -3.97 6.29
N LEU A 28 -0.11 -5.28 6.41
CA LEU A 28 -0.66 -6.07 7.51
C LEU A 28 -0.17 -5.54 8.86
N PHE A 29 1.12 -5.24 8.99
CA PHE A 29 1.72 -4.71 10.20
C PHE A 29 1.11 -3.36 10.60
N VAL A 30 1.04 -2.41 9.66
CA VAL A 30 0.45 -1.08 9.93
C VAL A 30 -1.04 -1.21 10.29
N GLY A 31 -1.78 -2.09 9.60
CA GLY A 31 -3.19 -2.34 9.89
C GLY A 31 -3.41 -2.93 11.29
N ILE A 32 -2.60 -3.92 11.70
CA ILE A 32 -2.67 -4.49 13.05
C ILE A 32 -2.26 -3.44 14.10
N ALA A 33 -1.19 -2.68 13.86
CA ALA A 33 -0.71 -1.66 14.77
C ALA A 33 -1.78 -0.60 15.09
N GLY A 34 -2.61 -0.25 14.11
CA GLY A 34 -3.71 0.70 14.32
C GLY A 34 -4.86 0.21 15.21
N PHE A 35 -4.92 -1.08 15.54
CA PHE A 35 -5.85 -1.63 16.54
C PHE A 35 -5.22 -1.81 17.93
N ILE A 36 -3.92 -1.55 18.08
CA ILE A 36 -3.21 -1.69 19.36
C ILE A 36 -3.14 -0.33 20.06
N PRO A 37 -3.81 -0.13 21.21
CA PRO A 37 -3.85 1.18 21.88
C PRO A 37 -2.47 1.77 22.19
N ALA A 38 -1.47 0.94 22.49
CA ALA A 38 -0.10 1.38 22.77
C ALA A 38 0.60 2.05 21.58
N PHE A 39 0.13 1.82 20.35
CA PHE A 39 0.69 2.43 19.14
C PHE A 39 -0.17 3.58 18.60
N MET A 40 -1.31 3.86 19.23
CA MET A 40 -2.25 4.88 18.79
C MET A 40 -2.13 6.12 19.66
N GLN A 41 -1.98 7.28 19.01
CA GLN A 41 -1.93 8.57 19.68
C GLN A 41 -2.96 9.50 19.07
N LEU A 42 -3.64 10.28 19.90
CA LEU A 42 -4.46 11.39 19.41
C LEU A 42 -3.53 12.48 18.87
N PRO A 43 -3.92 13.22 17.81
CA PRO A 43 -3.17 14.39 17.40
C PRO A 43 -2.98 15.34 18.59
N SER A 44 -1.81 15.98 18.69
CA SER A 44 -1.43 16.87 19.79
C SER A 44 -2.34 18.09 19.95
N SER A 45 -3.14 18.42 18.94
CA SER A 45 -4.16 19.46 18.95
C SER A 45 -5.58 18.95 19.26
N ALA A 46 -5.75 17.66 19.57
CA ALA A 46 -7.06 17.08 19.84
C ALA A 46 -7.59 17.51 21.22
N PRO A 47 -8.87 17.92 21.33
CA PRO A 47 -9.50 18.11 22.63
C PRO A 47 -9.57 16.77 23.40
N VAL A 48 -9.61 16.86 24.73
CA VAL A 48 -9.65 15.70 25.66
C VAL A 48 -10.92 14.84 25.48
N THR A 49 -11.91 15.37 24.77
CA THR A 49 -13.16 14.70 24.38
C THR A 49 -13.40 14.92 22.88
N ASP A 50 -13.58 13.83 22.13
CA ASP A 50 -13.95 13.75 20.71
C ASP A 50 -13.07 14.52 19.71
N VAL A 51 -12.28 13.78 18.92
CA VAL A 51 -11.54 14.38 17.81
C VAL A 51 -12.49 14.69 16.66
N VAL A 52 -12.86 15.96 16.53
CA VAL A 52 -13.56 16.46 15.34
C VAL A 52 -12.54 16.59 14.21
N VAL A 53 -12.54 15.63 13.29
CA VAL A 53 -11.74 15.68 12.07
C VAL A 53 -12.62 16.22 10.94
N PRO A 54 -12.35 17.42 10.40
CA PRO A 54 -13.13 17.95 9.30
C PRO A 54 -13.20 16.96 8.13
N ARG A 55 -14.42 16.71 7.63
CA ARG A 55 -14.73 15.78 6.52
C ARG A 55 -14.57 14.29 6.81
N LEU A 56 -14.41 13.86 8.07
CA LEU A 56 -14.49 12.44 8.43
C LEU A 56 -15.88 12.15 9.03
N ILE A 57 -16.69 11.36 8.33
CA ILE A 57 -18.02 10.94 8.80
C ILE A 57 -17.94 9.68 9.68
N SER A 58 -16.83 8.94 9.60
CA SER A 58 -16.53 7.78 10.44
C SER A 58 -15.26 8.03 11.28
N PRO A 59 -15.38 8.76 12.40
CA PRO A 59 -14.24 9.08 13.27
C PRO A 59 -13.89 7.95 14.26
N GLN A 60 -14.58 6.81 14.20
CA GLN A 60 -14.38 5.73 15.17
C GLN A 60 -12.95 5.17 15.10
N GLY A 61 -12.27 5.18 16.23
CA GLY A 61 -10.88 4.75 16.31
C GLY A 61 -9.91 5.70 15.63
N TYR A 62 -10.31 6.94 15.37
CA TYR A 62 -9.43 7.92 14.76
C TYR A 62 -8.23 8.22 15.67
N GLY A 63 -7.05 8.29 15.06
CA GLY A 63 -5.81 8.65 15.71
C GLY A 63 -4.64 8.53 14.75
N HIS A 64 -3.43 8.57 15.27
CA HIS A 64 -2.19 8.42 14.52
C HIS A 64 -1.45 7.16 14.96
N VAL A 65 -1.24 6.21 14.05
CA VAL A 65 -0.35 5.07 14.30
C VAL A 65 1.08 5.61 14.43
N PHE A 66 1.76 5.22 15.51
CA PHE A 66 3.08 5.70 15.90
C PHE A 66 3.18 7.24 15.99
N GLY A 67 2.05 7.91 16.23
CA GLY A 67 1.98 9.38 16.30
C GLY A 67 2.09 10.10 14.96
N ILE A 68 2.23 9.38 13.84
CA ILE A 68 2.53 9.99 12.54
C ILE A 68 1.55 9.62 11.41
N PHE A 69 0.91 8.45 11.42
CA PHE A 69 0.02 8.02 10.32
C PHE A 69 -1.45 8.17 10.70
N PRO A 70 -2.18 9.16 10.14
CA PRO A 70 -3.60 9.31 10.39
C PRO A 70 -4.35 8.04 9.97
N THR A 71 -5.18 7.50 10.86
CA THR A 71 -5.96 6.29 10.61
C THR A 71 -7.29 6.30 11.35
N ASN A 72 -8.11 5.31 11.09
CA ASN A 72 -9.29 4.93 11.86
C ASN A 72 -9.54 3.42 11.73
N PHE A 73 -10.58 2.88 12.39
CA PHE A 73 -10.83 1.44 12.35
C PHE A 73 -11.00 0.88 10.93
N LEU A 74 -11.70 1.59 10.05
CA LEU A 74 -11.91 1.14 8.68
C LEU A 74 -10.59 1.13 7.89
N HIS A 75 -9.77 2.18 8.03
CA HIS A 75 -8.48 2.26 7.36
C HIS A 75 -7.54 1.14 7.80
N ASN A 76 -7.52 0.83 9.10
CA ASN A 76 -6.77 -0.30 9.64
C ASN A 76 -7.25 -1.64 9.07
N ALA A 77 -8.57 -1.86 8.98
CA ALA A 77 -9.13 -3.07 8.40
C ALA A 77 -8.76 -3.22 6.91
N VAL A 78 -8.81 -2.12 6.14
CA VAL A 78 -8.39 -2.11 4.73
C VAL A 78 -6.91 -2.47 4.60
N HIS A 79 -6.04 -1.90 5.44
CA HIS A 79 -4.62 -2.27 5.47
C HIS A 79 -4.40 -3.76 5.76
N ILE A 80 -5.14 -4.35 6.71
CA ILE A 80 -5.08 -5.79 6.99
C ILE A 80 -5.48 -6.59 5.75
N VAL A 81 -6.61 -6.26 5.11
CA VAL A 81 -7.08 -6.97 3.91
C VAL A 81 -6.08 -6.87 2.77
N VAL A 82 -5.56 -5.68 2.48
CA VAL A 82 -4.52 -5.49 1.45
C VAL A 82 -3.27 -6.29 1.78
N GLY A 83 -2.90 -6.33 3.06
CA GLY A 83 -1.75 -7.08 3.55
C GLY A 83 -1.90 -8.59 3.34
N LEU A 84 -3.04 -9.14 3.74
CA LEU A 84 -3.37 -10.56 3.56
C LEU A 84 -3.43 -10.96 2.08
N ILE A 85 -4.03 -10.12 1.21
CA ILE A 85 -4.05 -10.37 -0.23
C ILE A 85 -2.62 -10.38 -0.79
N GLY A 86 -1.75 -9.45 -0.37
CA GLY A 86 -0.35 -9.41 -0.83
C GLY A 86 0.46 -10.65 -0.46
N ILE A 87 0.30 -11.12 0.78
CA ILE A 87 0.93 -12.36 1.26
C ILE A 87 0.42 -13.58 0.48
N ALA A 88 -0.90 -13.68 0.27
CA ALA A 88 -1.49 -14.76 -0.51
C ALA A 88 -1.02 -14.71 -1.99
N ALA A 89 -0.97 -13.52 -2.58
CA ALA A 89 -0.53 -13.31 -3.95
C ALA A 89 0.93 -13.71 -4.17
N ALA A 90 1.79 -13.56 -3.16
CA ALA A 90 3.21 -13.95 -3.22
C ALA A 90 3.46 -15.47 -3.40
N THR A 91 2.42 -16.31 -3.32
CA THR A 91 2.53 -17.76 -3.53
C THR A 91 2.70 -18.16 -4.99
N SER A 92 2.37 -17.29 -5.94
CA SER A 92 2.47 -17.57 -7.38
C SER A 92 2.99 -16.36 -8.16
N PHE A 93 3.58 -16.59 -9.34
CA PHE A 93 4.02 -15.50 -10.22
C PHE A 93 2.85 -14.63 -10.68
N SER A 94 1.80 -15.24 -11.24
CA SER A 94 0.62 -14.53 -11.75
C SER A 94 -0.09 -13.74 -10.65
N GLY A 95 -0.27 -14.32 -9.47
CA GLY A 95 -0.84 -13.62 -8.31
C GLY A 95 -0.03 -12.40 -7.92
N SER A 96 1.29 -12.57 -7.75
CA SER A 96 2.18 -11.46 -7.38
C SER A 96 2.21 -10.34 -8.42
N LEU A 97 2.20 -10.68 -9.71
CA LEU A 97 2.17 -9.70 -10.79
C LEU A 97 0.88 -8.87 -10.79
N VAL A 98 -0.28 -9.54 -10.73
CA VAL A 98 -1.59 -8.85 -10.69
C VAL A 98 -1.72 -8.00 -9.44
N TYR A 99 -1.27 -8.50 -8.29
CA TYR A 99 -1.24 -7.73 -7.04
C TYR A 99 -0.39 -6.48 -7.16
N ASN A 100 0.87 -6.59 -7.61
CA ASN A 100 1.77 -5.45 -7.74
C ASN A 100 1.24 -4.40 -8.72
N GLN A 101 0.63 -4.81 -9.83
CA GLN A 101 0.01 -3.90 -10.80
C GLN A 101 -1.21 -3.17 -10.21
N GLY A 102 -2.14 -3.92 -9.61
CA GLY A 102 -3.33 -3.35 -8.98
C GLY A 102 -2.96 -2.43 -7.80
N PHE A 103 -2.02 -2.86 -6.98
CA PHE A 103 -1.46 -2.06 -5.88
C PHE A 103 -0.88 -0.75 -6.43
N ALA A 104 -0.01 -0.80 -7.43
CA ALA A 104 0.58 0.40 -8.02
C ALA A 104 -0.47 1.42 -8.48
N VAL A 105 -1.49 0.98 -9.22
CA VAL A 105 -2.55 1.87 -9.73
C VAL A 105 -3.36 2.47 -8.58
N MET A 106 -3.83 1.64 -7.65
CA MET A 106 -4.67 2.09 -6.53
C MET A 106 -3.92 3.04 -5.60
N TYR A 107 -2.64 2.76 -5.31
CA TYR A 107 -1.86 3.51 -4.35
C TYR A 107 -1.30 4.82 -4.92
N VAL A 108 -1.03 4.89 -6.24
CA VAL A 108 -0.83 6.18 -6.92
C VAL A 108 -2.09 7.03 -6.82
N ALA A 109 -3.27 6.46 -7.10
CA ALA A 109 -4.52 7.21 -7.02
C ALA A 109 -4.77 7.74 -5.60
N ILE A 110 -4.60 6.90 -4.56
CA ILE A 110 -4.72 7.31 -3.16
C ILE A 110 -3.75 8.44 -2.81
N ALA A 111 -2.47 8.33 -3.22
CA ALA A 111 -1.49 9.38 -2.97
C ALA A 111 -1.88 10.71 -3.63
N LEU A 112 -2.33 10.68 -4.89
CA LEU A 112 -2.78 11.89 -5.60
C LEU A 112 -4.02 12.51 -4.97
N LEU A 113 -5.02 11.71 -4.60
CA LEU A 113 -6.22 12.19 -3.91
C LEU A 113 -5.91 12.78 -2.54
N GLY A 114 -4.92 12.21 -1.83
CA GLY A 114 -4.45 12.68 -0.54
C GLY A 114 -3.77 14.05 -0.56
N LEU A 115 -3.20 14.48 -1.70
CA LEU A 115 -2.63 15.82 -1.87
C LEU A 115 -3.68 16.92 -1.97
N ILE A 116 -4.89 16.58 -2.41
CA ILE A 116 -5.95 17.55 -2.71
C ILE A 116 -6.89 17.64 -1.52
N PRO A 117 -7.02 18.81 -0.83
CA PRO A 117 -7.85 18.94 0.37
C PRO A 117 -9.30 18.47 0.20
N ALA A 118 -9.88 18.62 -1.00
CA ALA A 118 -11.26 18.20 -1.29
C ALA A 118 -11.45 16.66 -1.31
N THR A 119 -10.39 15.89 -1.54
CA THR A 119 -10.43 14.42 -1.72
C THR A 119 -9.53 13.67 -0.74
N ASN A 120 -8.98 14.36 0.26
CA ASN A 120 -7.96 13.81 1.14
C ASN A 120 -8.52 12.84 2.21
N THR A 121 -9.80 12.51 2.11
CA THR A 121 -10.45 11.37 2.76
C THR A 121 -11.15 10.52 1.69
N THR A 122 -11.20 9.20 1.88
CA THR A 122 -11.92 8.30 0.98
C THR A 122 -13.42 8.42 1.22
N PHE A 123 -14.08 9.37 0.56
CA PHE A 123 -15.50 9.70 0.74
C PHE A 123 -15.89 9.99 2.20
N GLY A 124 -14.97 10.55 2.97
CA GLY A 124 -15.14 10.79 4.41
C GLY A 124 -15.03 9.55 5.30
N LEU A 125 -14.69 8.40 4.75
CA LEU A 125 -14.60 7.13 5.49
C LEU A 125 -13.23 6.88 6.12
N MET A 126 -12.15 7.29 5.46
CA MET A 126 -10.77 6.99 5.89
C MET A 126 -9.86 8.16 5.56
N PRO A 127 -8.93 8.56 6.46
CA PRO A 127 -7.97 9.61 6.17
C PRO A 127 -6.87 9.10 5.23
N ILE A 128 -6.62 9.81 4.13
CA ILE A 128 -5.55 9.47 3.17
C ILE A 128 -4.54 10.61 2.99
N TYR A 129 -4.56 11.59 3.90
CA TYR A 129 -3.68 12.77 3.91
C TYR A 129 -2.41 12.59 4.76
N GLY A 130 -1.57 13.62 4.78
CA GLY A 130 -0.39 13.69 5.66
C GLY A 130 0.63 12.63 5.29
N ASN A 131 1.14 11.90 6.28
CA ASN A 131 2.15 10.86 6.05
C ASN A 131 1.65 9.69 5.20
N ASN A 132 0.33 9.50 5.07
CA ASN A 132 -0.22 8.50 4.17
C ASN A 132 0.12 8.81 2.71
N VAL A 133 0.27 10.09 2.32
CA VAL A 133 0.52 10.47 0.92
C VAL A 133 1.86 9.93 0.42
N TRP A 134 2.96 10.31 1.08
CA TRP A 134 4.29 9.92 0.62
C TRP A 134 4.51 8.41 0.79
N PHE A 135 3.95 7.81 1.84
CA PHE A 135 4.04 6.38 2.08
C PHE A 135 3.37 5.57 0.95
N ASN A 136 2.14 5.94 0.57
CA ASN A 136 1.44 5.33 -0.54
C ASN A 136 2.17 5.57 -1.87
N ALA A 137 2.69 6.78 -2.11
CA ALA A 137 3.46 7.09 -3.32
C ALA A 137 4.73 6.22 -3.43
N LEU A 138 5.51 6.10 -2.35
CA LEU A 138 6.72 5.29 -2.33
C LEU A 138 6.42 3.81 -2.57
N ALA A 139 5.41 3.27 -1.87
CA ALA A 139 4.98 1.88 -2.05
C ALA A 139 4.51 1.63 -3.49
N ALA A 140 3.76 2.57 -4.07
CA ALA A 140 3.27 2.47 -5.43
C ALA A 140 4.39 2.54 -6.48
N ILE A 141 5.42 3.37 -6.27
CA ILE A 141 6.58 3.43 -7.17
C ILE A 141 7.31 2.09 -7.21
N VAL A 142 7.54 1.48 -6.03
CA VAL A 142 8.14 0.14 -5.94
C VAL A 142 7.26 -0.87 -6.68
N ALA A 143 5.97 -0.92 -6.35
CA ALA A 143 5.02 -1.84 -6.98
C ALA A 143 4.94 -1.64 -8.50
N ALA A 144 4.98 -0.39 -9.00
CA ALA A 144 4.90 -0.08 -10.42
C ALA A 144 6.15 -0.55 -11.18
N TYR A 145 7.32 -0.39 -10.59
CA TYR A 145 8.57 -0.85 -11.21
C TYR A 145 8.56 -2.37 -11.42
N PHE A 146 8.16 -3.13 -10.40
CA PHE A 146 8.09 -4.59 -10.50
C PHE A 146 6.86 -5.04 -11.31
N GLY A 147 5.68 -4.48 -11.08
CA GLY A 147 4.46 -4.86 -11.79
C GLY A 147 4.44 -4.53 -13.29
N PHE A 148 5.11 -3.47 -13.73
CA PHE A 148 5.05 -3.02 -15.14
C PHE A 148 6.42 -2.94 -15.81
N VAL A 149 7.39 -2.26 -15.21
CA VAL A 149 8.66 -1.91 -15.89
C VAL A 149 9.55 -3.13 -16.08
N LYS A 150 9.77 -3.91 -15.02
CA LYS A 150 10.69 -5.06 -15.04
C LYS A 150 10.20 -6.20 -15.96
N PRO A 151 8.92 -6.60 -15.96
CA PRO A 151 8.35 -7.53 -16.94
C PRO A 151 8.50 -7.04 -18.38
N ALA A 152 8.18 -5.77 -18.64
CA ALA A 152 8.27 -5.20 -19.99
C ALA A 152 9.71 -5.24 -20.55
N LYS A 153 10.72 -4.93 -19.72
CA LYS A 153 12.13 -5.06 -20.11
C LYS A 153 12.53 -6.47 -20.54
N LEU A 154 11.95 -7.50 -19.92
CA LEU A 154 12.25 -8.89 -20.25
C LEU A 154 11.59 -9.35 -21.55
N VAL A 155 10.37 -8.89 -21.81
CA VAL A 155 9.68 -9.12 -23.08
C VAL A 155 10.46 -8.46 -24.21
N ASN A 156 10.88 -7.22 -24.05
CA ASN A 156 11.62 -6.48 -25.07
C ASN A 156 13.06 -6.99 -25.29
N ALA A 157 13.62 -7.74 -24.35
CA ALA A 157 14.94 -8.35 -24.48
C ALA A 157 14.91 -9.70 -25.24
N GLN A 158 13.73 -10.21 -25.62
CA GLN A 158 13.62 -11.36 -26.50
C GLN A 158 14.14 -10.98 -27.90
N PRO A 159 15.00 -11.78 -28.54
CA PRO A 159 15.32 -11.59 -29.94
C PRO A 159 14.02 -11.66 -30.74
N THR A 160 13.73 -10.64 -31.55
CA THR A 160 12.66 -10.72 -32.55
C THR A 160 13.04 -11.83 -33.52
N THR A 161 12.22 -12.87 -33.59
CA THR A 161 12.36 -13.99 -34.55
C THR A 161 12.40 -13.51 -35.97
#